data_AF-I3T6S3-F1
#
_entry.id   AF-I3T6S3-F1
#
_cell.length_a   1.000
_cell.length_b   1.000
_cell.length_c   1.000
_cell.angle_alpha   90.00
_cell.angle_beta   90.00
_cell.angle_gamma   90.00
#
_symmetry.space_group_name_H-M   'P 1'
#
loop_
_entity.id
_entity.type
_entity.pdbx_description
1 polymer ?
#
loop_
_entity_poly.entity_id
_entity_poly.type
_entity_poly.pdbx_seq_one_letter_code
_entity_poly.pdbx_strand_id
1 'polypeptide(L)'
;MDRSSNREHRDNQDRRASGKRGPDILEWKWQFEAKSKKDLAWHDVGTWVNFKYSGTRELEVLVRYAGYDKVDEEWVNVENEMRERSIPLEPSQCHKVKDGDLAVCLQERDHYALYFDARVVRIQRRQHDATDCKCIFTVRFLHDNSEEEIDWKKVYYRPTQEESVVDHNTPEPTKEPKRPKQEESVGCHSSPEPTKEPSLSDIENLWP
;
A
#
# COMPACT_ATOMS: atom_id res chain seq x y z
N MET A 1 -51.96 -46.17 -31.26
CA MET A 1 -51.42 -44.85 -31.63
C MET A 1 -51.92 -43.89 -30.55
N ASP A 2 -50.99 -43.17 -29.92
CA ASP A 2 -51.17 -41.88 -29.21
C ASP A 2 -50.04 -41.70 -28.19
N ARG A 3 -48.87 -41.32 -28.71
CA ARG A 3 -47.65 -40.94 -27.97
C ARG A 3 -47.33 -39.45 -28.18
N SER A 4 -48.33 -38.62 -28.43
CA SER A 4 -48.12 -37.24 -28.88
C SER A 4 -48.38 -36.16 -27.81
N SER A 5 -49.03 -36.47 -26.68
CA SER A 5 -49.41 -35.42 -25.71
C SER A 5 -48.39 -35.13 -24.61
N ASN A 6 -47.27 -35.88 -24.52
CA ASN A 6 -46.32 -35.73 -23.41
C ASN A 6 -45.00 -35.03 -23.78
N ARG A 7 -44.86 -34.58 -25.05
CA ARG A 7 -43.63 -33.92 -25.53
C ARG A 7 -43.71 -32.39 -25.37
N GLU A 8 -44.89 -31.81 -25.48
CA GLU A 8 -45.07 -30.35 -25.42
C GLU A 8 -44.98 -29.75 -24.00
N HIS A 9 -45.17 -30.55 -22.94
CA HIS A 9 -45.04 -30.07 -21.56
C HIS A 9 -43.58 -30.01 -21.05
N ARG A 10 -42.65 -30.78 -21.65
CA ARG A 10 -41.23 -30.78 -21.26
C ARG A 10 -40.44 -29.66 -21.95
N ASP A 11 -40.81 -29.30 -23.17
CA ASP A 11 -40.07 -28.28 -23.93
C ASP A 11 -40.34 -26.83 -23.48
N ASN A 12 -41.30 -26.61 -22.57
CA ASN A 12 -41.61 -25.29 -22.01
C ASN A 12 -41.00 -25.03 -20.62
N GLN A 13 -40.36 -26.03 -19.99
CA GLN A 13 -39.62 -25.84 -18.74
C GLN A 13 -38.15 -25.47 -18.95
N ASP A 14 -37.57 -25.78 -20.11
CA ASP A 14 -36.14 -25.52 -20.41
C ASP A 14 -35.84 -24.14 -21.01
N ARG A 15 -36.85 -23.25 -21.15
CA ARG A 15 -36.66 -21.92 -21.78
C ARG A 15 -36.75 -20.73 -20.82
N ARG A 16 -36.79 -20.93 -19.51
CA ARG A 16 -36.71 -19.83 -18.54
C ARG A 16 -35.52 -19.99 -17.62
N ALA A 17 -34.66 -18.98 -17.67
CA ALA A 17 -33.52 -18.69 -16.79
C ALA A 17 -32.12 -19.15 -17.25
N SER A 18 -31.78 -18.97 -18.52
CA SER A 18 -30.41 -18.56 -18.88
C SER A 18 -30.27 -17.05 -18.67
N GLY A 19 -30.37 -16.62 -17.41
CA GLY A 19 -29.88 -15.33 -16.99
C GLY A 19 -28.56 -15.60 -16.28
N LYS A 20 -27.44 -15.19 -16.85
CA LYS A 20 -26.23 -15.01 -16.04
C LYS A 20 -26.62 -14.04 -14.94
N ARG A 21 -26.90 -14.55 -13.73
CA ARG A 21 -26.94 -13.71 -12.54
C ARG A 21 -25.58 -13.02 -12.55
N GLY A 22 -25.59 -11.69 -12.70
CA GLY A 22 -24.39 -10.91 -12.42
C GLY A 22 -23.86 -11.34 -11.03
N PRO A 23 -22.55 -11.25 -10.80
CA PRO A 23 -21.99 -11.58 -9.49
C PRO A 23 -22.86 -10.95 -8.41
N ASP A 24 -23.21 -11.76 -7.41
CA ASP A 24 -24.12 -11.34 -6.35
C ASP A 24 -23.54 -10.06 -5.74
N ILE A 25 -24.34 -9.00 -5.58
CA ILE A 25 -23.90 -7.73 -4.99
C ILE A 25 -23.31 -7.99 -3.58
N LEU A 26 -23.69 -9.13 -2.96
CA LEU A 26 -23.11 -9.63 -1.71
C LEU A 26 -21.67 -10.18 -1.83
N GLU A 27 -21.22 -10.66 -2.99
CA GLU A 27 -19.82 -11.04 -3.24
C GLU A 27 -18.91 -9.81 -3.39
N TRP A 28 -19.47 -8.63 -3.68
CA TRP A 28 -18.72 -7.39 -3.90
C TRP A 28 -18.40 -6.63 -2.62
N LYS A 29 -19.17 -6.81 -1.54
CA LYS A 29 -18.89 -6.13 -0.26
C LYS A 29 -17.55 -6.55 0.36
N TRP A 30 -17.13 -7.80 0.16
CA TRP A 30 -15.86 -8.33 0.67
C TRP A 30 -14.65 -7.95 -0.17
N GLN A 31 -14.84 -7.09 -1.18
CA GLN A 31 -13.75 -6.64 -2.03
C GLN A 31 -13.19 -5.29 -1.59
N PHE A 32 -13.76 -4.67 -0.55
CA PHE A 32 -13.35 -3.35 -0.11
C PHE A 32 -12.88 -3.35 1.34
N GLU A 33 -11.90 -2.50 1.59
CA GLU A 33 -11.47 -2.05 2.91
C GLU A 33 -11.64 -0.54 2.99
N ALA A 34 -11.90 -0.04 4.20
CA ALA A 34 -12.01 1.38 4.46
C ALA A 34 -11.21 1.75 5.70
N LYS A 35 -10.65 2.96 5.70
CA LYS A 35 -9.82 3.47 6.78
C LYS A 35 -10.71 4.08 7.86
N SER A 36 -10.58 3.62 9.11
CA SER A 36 -11.32 4.21 10.24
C SER A 36 -10.66 5.51 10.69
N LYS A 37 -11.48 6.50 11.04
CA LYS A 37 -11.02 7.77 11.62
C LYS A 37 -10.67 7.63 13.09
N LYS A 38 -11.10 6.55 13.74
CA LYS A 38 -10.87 6.29 15.17
C LYS A 38 -9.45 5.80 15.44
N ASP A 39 -8.96 4.88 14.61
CA ASP A 39 -7.68 4.19 14.82
C ASP A 39 -6.69 4.33 13.66
N LEU A 40 -7.10 4.94 12.54
CA LEU A 40 -6.32 5.10 11.30
C LEU A 40 -5.98 3.77 10.60
N ALA A 41 -6.60 2.66 11.00
CA ALA A 41 -6.38 1.34 10.43
C ALA A 41 -7.38 1.05 9.30
N TRP A 42 -6.98 0.14 8.42
CA TRP A 42 -7.84 -0.41 7.37
C TRP A 42 -8.65 -1.57 7.92
N HIS A 43 -9.96 -1.52 7.69
CA HIS A 43 -10.90 -2.55 8.10
C HIS A 43 -11.73 -3.01 6.92
N ASP A 44 -12.04 -4.30 6.89
CA ASP A 44 -12.94 -4.88 5.91
C ASP A 44 -14.32 -4.22 5.94
N VAL A 45 -14.83 -3.80 4.78
CA VAL A 45 -16.22 -3.30 4.69
C VAL A 45 -17.18 -4.47 4.81
N GLY A 46 -18.03 -4.44 5.83
CA GLY A 46 -19.07 -5.45 6.07
C GLY A 46 -20.39 -5.10 5.39
N THR A 47 -20.79 -3.83 5.43
CA THR A 47 -22.05 -3.34 4.84
C THR A 47 -21.93 -1.88 4.42
N TRP A 48 -22.46 -1.58 3.23
CA TRP A 48 -22.73 -0.23 2.74
C TRP A 48 -24.07 0.23 3.30
N VAL A 49 -24.08 1.24 4.16
CA VAL A 49 -25.29 1.66 4.89
C VAL A 49 -26.00 2.79 4.16
N ASN A 50 -25.26 3.83 3.77
CA ASN A 50 -25.81 4.99 3.08
C ASN A 50 -24.70 5.73 2.29
N PHE A 51 -25.07 6.69 1.45
CA PHE A 51 -24.13 7.56 0.76
C PHE A 51 -24.63 9.01 0.80
N LYS A 52 -23.71 9.96 0.71
CA LYS A 52 -24.03 11.38 0.55
C LYS A 52 -22.91 12.06 -0.23
N TYR A 53 -23.23 13.18 -0.84
CA TYR A 53 -22.19 14.11 -1.29
C TYR A 53 -21.96 15.12 -0.17
N SER A 54 -20.72 15.28 0.26
CA SER A 54 -20.30 16.40 1.09
C SER A 54 -19.89 17.57 0.18
N GLY A 55 -19.90 18.79 0.73
CA GLY A 55 -19.67 20.07 0.04
C GLY A 55 -19.11 20.02 -1.39
N THR A 56 -17.78 19.94 -1.52
CA THR A 56 -16.96 20.01 -2.74
C THR A 56 -17.13 18.85 -3.74
N ARG A 57 -18.29 18.19 -3.79
CA ARG A 57 -18.59 17.01 -4.63
C ARG A 57 -17.83 15.75 -4.23
N GLU A 58 -17.33 15.70 -3.00
CA GLU A 58 -16.74 14.50 -2.44
C GLU A 58 -17.84 13.50 -2.10
N LEU A 59 -17.70 12.27 -2.58
CA LEU A 59 -18.61 11.19 -2.25
C LEU A 59 -18.17 10.59 -0.91
N GLU A 60 -19.05 10.64 0.07
CA GLU A 60 -18.89 9.93 1.34
C GLU A 60 -19.88 8.76 1.41
N VAL A 61 -19.43 7.65 1.97
CA VAL A 61 -20.25 6.46 2.20
C VAL A 61 -20.22 6.14 3.69
N LEU A 62 -21.40 5.90 4.26
CA LEU A 62 -21.54 5.34 5.59
C LEU A 62 -21.31 3.83 5.51
N VAL A 63 -20.24 3.36 6.13
CA VAL A 63 -19.86 1.94 6.15
C VAL A 63 -20.04 1.37 7.55
N ARG A 64 -20.40 0.08 7.60
CA ARG A 64 -20.23 -0.75 8.79
C ARG A 64 -19.12 -1.77 8.51
N TYR A 65 -18.11 -1.79 9.37
CA TYR A 65 -16.98 -2.71 9.25
C TYR A 65 -17.38 -4.15 9.58
N ALA A 66 -16.66 -5.13 9.03
CA ALA A 66 -16.91 -6.54 9.27
C ALA A 66 -16.64 -6.89 10.76
N GLY A 67 -17.61 -7.52 11.42
CA GLY A 67 -17.51 -7.87 12.85
C GLY A 67 -17.91 -6.76 13.81
N TYR A 68 -18.22 -5.55 13.30
CA TYR A 68 -18.66 -4.41 14.10
C TYR A 68 -20.17 -4.19 13.99
N ASP A 69 -20.74 -3.48 14.96
CA ASP A 69 -22.18 -3.20 15.03
C ASP A 69 -22.53 -1.80 14.48
N LYS A 70 -23.77 -1.35 14.73
CA LYS A 70 -24.26 -0.05 14.24
C LYS A 70 -23.61 1.15 14.93
N VAL A 71 -23.12 1.00 16.16
CA VAL A 71 -22.51 2.11 16.90
C VAL A 71 -21.13 2.47 16.34
N ASP A 72 -20.55 1.55 15.56
CA ASP A 72 -19.25 1.70 14.93
C ASP A 72 -19.30 2.14 13.47
N GLU A 73 -20.47 2.52 12.95
CA GLU A 73 -20.59 3.02 11.58
C GLU A 73 -19.84 4.35 11.38
N GLU A 74 -19.13 4.48 10.26
CA GLU A 74 -18.34 5.67 9.93
C GLU A 74 -18.62 6.17 8.52
N TRP A 75 -18.69 7.50 8.36
CA TRP A 75 -18.66 8.14 7.05
C TRP A 75 -17.21 8.20 6.56
N VAL A 76 -16.94 7.51 5.45
CA VAL A 76 -15.62 7.47 4.80
C VAL A 76 -15.69 8.13 3.42
N ASN A 77 -14.66 8.89 3.07
CA ASN A 77 -14.52 9.46 1.74
C ASN A 77 -14.07 8.37 0.74
N VAL A 78 -14.79 8.25 -0.37
CA VAL A 78 -14.59 7.17 -1.36
C VAL A 78 -13.26 7.26 -2.08
N GLU A 79 -12.70 8.46 -2.24
CA GLU A 79 -11.48 8.69 -3.01
C GLU A 79 -10.21 8.36 -2.23
N ASN A 80 -10.18 8.62 -0.93
CA ASN A 80 -8.95 8.53 -0.13
C ASN A 80 -9.03 7.58 1.08
N GLU A 81 -10.24 7.22 1.55
CA GLU A 81 -10.45 6.38 2.74
C GLU A 81 -11.07 5.04 2.39
N MET A 82 -11.19 4.69 1.10
CA MET A 82 -11.78 3.43 0.66
C MET A 82 -11.12 2.91 -0.61
N ARG A 83 -10.92 1.60 -0.68
CA ARG A 83 -10.22 0.96 -1.80
C ARG A 83 -10.49 -0.53 -1.87
N GLU A 84 -10.06 -1.16 -2.97
CA GLU A 84 -10.04 -2.62 -3.05
C GLU A 84 -9.20 -3.21 -1.92
N ARG A 85 -9.69 -4.31 -1.35
CA ARG A 85 -9.09 -5.03 -0.22
C ARG A 85 -7.67 -5.50 -0.58
N SER A 86 -6.76 -5.30 0.36
CA SER A 86 -5.39 -5.76 0.25
C SER A 86 -5.33 -7.29 0.30
N ILE A 87 -4.44 -7.89 -0.49
CA ILE A 87 -4.37 -9.35 -0.64
C ILE A 87 -3.25 -9.91 0.26
N PRO A 88 -3.53 -10.93 1.11
CA PRO A 88 -2.50 -11.59 1.89
C PRO A 88 -1.36 -12.09 1.01
N LEU A 89 -0.12 -11.85 1.45
CA LEU A 89 1.05 -12.38 0.75
C LEU A 89 1.12 -13.89 0.95
N GLU A 90 1.20 -14.64 -0.16
CA GLU A 90 1.46 -16.09 -0.08
C GLU A 90 2.97 -16.39 0.02
N PRO A 91 3.39 -17.52 0.64
CA PRO A 91 4.81 -17.86 0.79
C PRO A 91 5.59 -17.85 -0.53
N SER A 92 4.98 -18.40 -1.57
CA SER A 92 5.53 -18.48 -2.93
C SER A 92 5.58 -17.12 -3.65
N GLN A 93 4.89 -16.11 -3.12
CA GLN A 93 4.69 -14.80 -3.74
C GLN A 93 5.54 -13.69 -3.13
N CYS A 94 6.39 -13.99 -2.14
CA CYS A 94 7.24 -12.98 -1.50
C CYS A 94 8.11 -12.18 -2.49
N HIS A 95 8.48 -12.76 -3.64
CA HIS A 95 9.24 -12.11 -4.69
C HIS A 95 8.50 -10.96 -5.39
N LYS A 96 7.18 -10.88 -5.25
CA LYS A 96 6.36 -9.80 -5.82
C LYS A 96 6.53 -8.48 -5.08
N VAL A 97 6.87 -8.54 -3.79
CA VAL A 97 7.09 -7.36 -2.94
C VAL A 97 8.55 -6.92 -3.06
N LYS A 98 8.80 -5.63 -3.23
CA LYS A 98 10.12 -5.01 -3.40
C LYS A 98 10.33 -3.89 -2.37
N ASP A 99 11.59 -3.52 -2.18
CA ASP A 99 11.95 -2.33 -1.42
C ASP A 99 11.29 -1.10 -2.08
N GLY A 100 10.68 -0.24 -1.27
CA GLY A 100 9.91 0.94 -1.68
C GLY A 100 8.40 0.71 -1.86
N ASP A 101 7.96 -0.54 -2.00
CA ASP A 101 6.55 -0.85 -2.25
C ASP A 101 5.65 -0.40 -1.09
N LEU A 102 4.45 0.07 -1.44
CA LEU A 102 3.36 0.26 -0.49
C LEU A 102 2.69 -1.08 -0.19
N ALA A 103 2.54 -1.39 1.09
CA ALA A 103 1.84 -2.57 1.57
C ALA A 103 0.90 -2.19 2.72
N VAL A 104 -0.04 -3.09 3.02
CA VAL A 104 -0.75 -3.10 4.29
C VAL A 104 -0.06 -4.10 5.19
N CYS A 105 0.25 -3.70 6.42
CA CYS A 105 0.94 -4.53 7.38
C CYS A 105 0.13 -4.64 8.67
N LEU A 106 0.05 -5.86 9.21
CA LEU A 106 -0.52 -6.11 10.52
C LEU A 106 0.48 -5.67 11.60
N GLN A 107 0.10 -4.65 12.36
CA GLN A 107 0.81 -4.22 13.56
C GLN A 107 0.12 -4.80 14.79
N GLU A 108 0.83 -5.67 15.49
CA GLU A 108 0.35 -6.27 16.74
C GLU A 108 0.99 -5.57 17.93
N ARG A 109 0.15 -5.29 18.93
CA ARG A 109 0.51 -4.80 20.26
C ARG A 109 -0.28 -5.60 21.30
N ASP A 110 -0.03 -5.34 22.57
CA ASP A 110 -0.67 -6.07 23.69
C ASP A 110 -2.20 -5.97 23.70
N HIS A 111 -2.77 -4.92 23.11
CA HIS A 111 -4.21 -4.62 23.18
C HIS A 111 -4.90 -4.53 21.82
N TYR A 112 -4.15 -4.61 20.72
CA TYR A 112 -4.72 -4.50 19.38
C TYR A 112 -3.88 -5.24 18.34
N ALA A 113 -4.54 -5.61 17.25
CA ALA A 113 -3.94 -6.14 16.04
C ALA A 113 -4.61 -5.43 14.86
N LEU A 114 -3.95 -4.43 14.30
CA LEU A 114 -4.52 -3.49 13.33
C LEU A 114 -3.72 -3.46 12.03
N TYR A 115 -4.39 -3.18 10.93
CA TYR A 115 -3.81 -3.16 9.59
C TYR A 115 -3.53 -1.72 9.16
N PHE A 116 -2.27 -1.39 8.91
CA PHE A 116 -1.86 -0.03 8.53
C PHE A 116 -1.10 -0.03 7.22
N ASP A 117 -1.18 1.09 6.49
CA ASP A 117 -0.25 1.31 5.37
C ASP A 117 1.18 1.41 5.88
N ALA A 118 2.09 0.76 5.17
CA ALA A 118 3.51 0.79 5.44
C ALA A 118 4.30 0.78 4.12
N ARG A 119 5.49 1.39 4.12
CA ARG A 119 6.47 1.21 3.05
C ARG A 119 7.42 0.10 3.43
N VAL A 120 7.71 -0.78 2.46
CA VAL A 120 8.76 -1.78 2.62
C VAL A 120 10.11 -1.08 2.50
N VAL A 121 10.84 -0.99 3.62
CA VAL A 121 12.15 -0.32 3.66
C VAL A 121 13.23 -1.24 3.10
N ARG A 122 13.19 -2.52 3.48
CA ARG A 122 14.19 -3.52 3.09
C ARG A 122 13.63 -4.92 3.21
N ILE A 123 14.05 -5.82 2.32
CA ILE A 123 13.73 -7.25 2.45
C ILE A 123 15.01 -8.09 2.60
N GLN A 124 15.13 -8.79 3.73
CA GLN A 124 16.14 -9.83 3.92
C GLN A 124 15.65 -11.14 3.30
N ARG A 125 16.12 -11.46 2.09
CA ARG A 125 15.76 -12.71 1.40
C ARG A 125 16.48 -13.91 2.04
N ARG A 126 15.72 -14.95 2.37
CA ARG A 126 16.24 -16.22 2.92
C ARG A 126 15.86 -17.39 2.03
N GLN A 127 16.60 -18.48 2.11
CA GLN A 127 16.25 -19.71 1.39
C GLN A 127 14.99 -20.34 2.01
N HIS A 128 14.02 -20.68 1.17
CA HIS A 128 12.78 -21.36 1.56
C HIS A 128 12.10 -22.00 0.34
N ASP A 129 11.08 -22.82 0.58
CA ASP A 129 10.24 -23.39 -0.49
C ASP A 129 8.92 -22.62 -0.66
N ALA A 130 8.03 -23.13 -1.51
CA ALA A 130 6.76 -22.50 -1.84
C ALA A 130 5.70 -22.56 -0.72
N THR A 131 5.94 -23.27 0.38
CA THR A 131 4.98 -23.53 1.45
C THR A 131 5.19 -22.64 2.68
N ASP A 132 6.41 -22.13 2.90
CA ASP A 132 6.74 -21.39 4.11
C ASP A 132 7.86 -20.38 3.88
N CYS A 133 7.51 -19.11 3.70
CA CYS A 133 8.49 -18.07 3.44
C CYS A 133 9.27 -17.72 4.71
N LYS A 134 10.59 -17.55 4.57
CA LYS A 134 11.51 -17.19 5.66
C LYS A 134 12.10 -15.79 5.50
N CYS A 135 11.66 -15.02 4.50
CA CYS A 135 12.13 -13.65 4.33
C CYS A 135 11.69 -12.78 5.52
N ILE A 136 12.51 -11.79 5.85
CA ILE A 136 12.17 -10.76 6.84
C ILE A 136 11.94 -9.45 6.09
N PHE A 137 10.83 -8.80 6.38
CA PHE A 137 10.45 -7.51 5.79
C PHE A 137 10.64 -6.44 6.85
N THR A 138 11.54 -5.49 6.62
CA THR A 138 11.59 -4.26 7.40
C THR A 138 10.62 -3.28 6.78
N VAL A 139 9.62 -2.84 7.54
CA VAL A 139 8.59 -1.90 7.08
C VAL A 139 8.59 -0.64 7.93
N ARG A 140 8.22 0.49 7.32
CA ARG A 140 7.96 1.74 8.02
C ARG A 140 6.47 2.08 7.92
N PHE A 141 5.79 2.13 9.05
CA PHE A 141 4.37 2.46 9.11
C PHE A 141 4.15 3.94 8.78
N LEU A 142 3.17 4.23 7.91
CA LEU A 142 2.92 5.59 7.46
C LEU A 142 2.23 6.47 8.52
N HIS A 143 1.54 5.85 9.49
CA HIS A 143 0.76 6.59 10.48
C HIS A 143 1.63 7.20 11.59
N ASP A 144 2.74 6.55 11.97
CA ASP A 144 3.61 6.97 13.08
C ASP A 144 5.11 6.97 12.76
N ASN A 145 5.51 6.58 11.54
CA ASN A 145 6.90 6.41 11.10
C ASN A 145 7.71 5.36 11.88
N SER A 146 7.07 4.50 12.68
CA SER A 146 7.76 3.40 13.34
C SER A 146 8.27 2.38 12.32
N GLU A 147 9.44 1.80 12.60
CA GLU A 147 10.02 0.73 11.78
C GLU A 147 10.01 -0.61 12.52
N GLU A 148 9.58 -1.66 11.83
CA GLU A 148 9.48 -3.01 12.40
C GLU A 148 9.96 -4.07 11.40
N GLU A 149 10.62 -5.10 11.92
CA GLU A 149 10.87 -6.33 11.17
C GLU A 149 9.69 -7.29 11.37
N ILE A 150 9.01 -7.62 10.28
CA ILE A 150 7.82 -8.49 10.29
C ILE A 150 8.00 -9.70 9.36
N ASP A 151 7.24 -10.75 9.64
CA ASP A 151 7.15 -11.93 8.79
C ASP A 151 6.12 -11.76 7.67
N TRP A 152 6.17 -12.65 6.67
CA TRP A 152 5.34 -12.58 5.47
C TRP A 152 3.82 -12.66 5.76
N LYS A 153 3.38 -13.31 6.84
CA LYS A 153 1.95 -13.47 7.19
C LYS A 153 1.33 -12.15 7.61
N LYS A 154 2.17 -11.18 7.98
CA LYS A 154 1.75 -9.82 8.35
C LYS A 154 1.75 -8.86 7.17
N VAL A 155 2.11 -9.31 5.96
CA VAL A 155 2.23 -8.45 4.77
C VAL A 155 1.08 -8.72 3.81
N TYR A 156 0.44 -7.65 3.36
CA TYR A 156 -0.67 -7.67 2.40
C TYR A 156 -0.34 -6.70 1.27
N TYR A 157 -0.38 -7.16 0.02
CA TYR A 157 -0.05 -6.32 -1.14
C TYR A 157 -1.30 -5.65 -1.71
N ARG A 158 -1.10 -4.46 -2.28
CA ARG A 158 -2.16 -3.68 -2.92
C ARG A 158 -2.42 -4.23 -4.34
N PRO A 159 -3.67 -4.60 -4.72
CA PRO A 159 -4.00 -5.10 -6.06
C PRO A 159 -3.72 -4.06 -7.16
N THR A 160 -4.10 -2.82 -6.87
CA THR A 160 -3.75 -1.62 -7.62
C THR A 160 -2.56 -0.97 -6.93
N GLN A 161 -1.38 -1.05 -7.55
CA GLN A 161 -0.29 -0.17 -7.18
C GLN A 161 -0.74 1.23 -7.59
N GLU A 162 -1.24 2.03 -6.64
CA GLU A 162 -1.24 3.49 -6.82
C GLU A 162 0.21 3.84 -7.13
N GLU A 163 0.49 4.22 -8.38
CA GLU A 163 1.82 4.64 -8.80
C GLU A 163 2.24 5.73 -7.82
N SER A 164 3.19 5.40 -6.96
CA SER A 164 3.79 6.40 -6.09
C SER A 164 4.35 7.46 -7.01
N VAL A 165 3.84 8.69 -6.91
CA VAL A 165 4.51 9.85 -7.49
C VAL A 165 5.88 9.88 -6.82
N VAL A 166 6.87 9.31 -7.51
CA VAL A 166 8.26 9.41 -7.13
C VAL A 166 8.59 10.88 -7.28
N ASP A 167 8.78 11.57 -6.16
CA ASP A 167 9.33 12.91 -6.19
C ASP A 167 10.77 12.80 -6.72
N HIS A 168 10.92 13.07 -8.02
CA HIS A 168 12.21 13.07 -8.70
C HIS A 168 13.11 14.25 -8.29
N ASN A 169 12.72 15.07 -7.29
CA ASN A 169 13.53 16.18 -6.80
C ASN A 169 14.33 15.86 -5.53
N THR A 170 14.76 14.60 -5.32
CA THR A 170 15.91 14.35 -4.45
C THR A 170 17.17 14.35 -5.31
N PRO A 171 18.06 15.37 -5.22
CA PRO A 171 19.31 15.34 -5.95
C PRO A 171 20.13 14.13 -5.51
N GLU A 172 20.59 13.33 -6.48
CA GLU A 172 21.55 12.25 -6.24
C GLU A 172 22.78 12.80 -5.50
N PRO A 173 23.35 12.08 -4.52
CA PRO A 173 24.66 12.42 -3.99
C PRO A 173 25.67 12.27 -5.13
N THR A 174 26.20 13.40 -5.58
CA THR A 174 27.21 13.50 -6.62
C THR A 174 28.38 12.57 -6.28
N LYS A 175 28.57 11.56 -7.12
CA LYS A 175 29.76 10.70 -7.08
C LYS A 175 30.98 11.58 -7.35
N GLU A 176 31.84 11.77 -6.34
CA GLU A 176 33.14 12.40 -6.53
C GLU A 176 33.91 11.70 -7.66
N PRO A 177 34.53 12.43 -8.60
CA PRO A 177 35.33 11.82 -9.64
C PRO A 177 36.56 11.12 -9.02
N LYS A 178 36.75 9.84 -9.36
CA LYS A 178 37.99 9.12 -9.03
C LYS A 178 39.18 9.83 -9.66
N ARG A 179 40.07 10.35 -8.81
CA ARG A 179 41.36 10.94 -9.20
C ARG A 179 42.17 9.93 -10.03
N PRO A 180 42.65 10.27 -11.24
CA PRO A 180 43.51 9.38 -12.00
C PRO A 180 44.86 9.18 -11.29
N LYS A 181 45.36 7.95 -11.29
CA LYS A 181 46.69 7.60 -10.77
C LYS A 181 47.75 8.28 -11.65
N GLN A 182 48.55 9.17 -11.09
CA GLN A 182 49.77 9.68 -11.72
C GLN A 182 50.97 8.87 -11.21
N GLU A 183 51.76 8.38 -12.16
CA GLU A 183 53.10 7.81 -11.94
C GLU A 183 54.08 8.91 -11.47
N GLU A 184 55.02 8.52 -10.61
CA GLU A 184 56.04 9.39 -10.02
C GLU A 184 56.99 10.01 -11.07
N SER A 185 57.26 11.31 -10.95
CA SER A 185 58.61 11.85 -11.14
C SER A 185 58.80 13.24 -10.52
N VAL A 186 59.74 13.30 -9.58
CA VAL A 186 60.76 14.33 -9.29
C VAL A 186 60.36 15.82 -9.28
N GLY A 187 60.48 16.46 -8.10
CA GLY A 187 61.18 17.75 -7.98
C GLY A 187 60.43 18.96 -7.41
N CYS A 188 60.96 19.44 -6.27
CA CYS A 188 61.13 20.85 -5.87
C CYS A 188 59.92 21.75 -5.50
N HIS A 189 59.94 22.16 -4.22
CA HIS A 189 59.55 23.43 -3.55
C HIS A 189 58.41 24.27 -4.19
N SER A 190 57.33 24.61 -3.48
CA SER A 190 57.25 25.75 -2.52
C SER A 190 55.85 25.78 -1.87
N SER A 191 55.75 26.13 -0.59
CA SER A 191 54.47 26.30 0.13
C SER A 191 53.74 27.60 -0.25
N PRO A 192 52.40 27.62 -0.37
CA PRO A 192 51.61 28.85 -0.27
C PRO A 192 50.92 29.00 1.10
N GLU A 193 50.88 30.23 1.59
CA GLU A 193 50.26 30.69 2.85
C GLU A 193 48.73 30.49 2.93
N PRO A 194 48.15 30.42 4.15
CA PRO A 194 46.73 30.20 4.34
C PRO A 194 45.89 31.46 4.08
N THR A 195 44.89 31.34 3.21
CA THR A 195 43.87 32.36 2.97
C THR A 195 42.87 32.44 4.14
N LYS A 196 42.65 33.68 4.58
CA LYS A 196 41.81 34.09 5.71
C LYS A 196 40.32 33.86 5.42
N GLU A 197 39.60 33.25 6.36
CA GLU A 197 38.13 33.13 6.30
C GLU A 197 37.45 34.50 6.52
N PRO A 198 36.36 34.83 5.81
CA PRO A 198 35.63 36.08 6.00
C PRO A 198 34.78 36.05 7.29
N SER A 199 34.67 37.20 7.94
CA SER A 199 33.98 37.38 9.23
C SER A 199 32.46 37.50 9.07
N LEU A 200 31.74 37.13 10.14
CA LEU A 200 30.28 37.11 10.29
C LEU A 200 29.54 38.46 10.14
N SER A 201 30.20 39.52 9.67
CA SER A 201 29.60 40.80 9.32
C SER A 201 29.13 40.88 7.86
N ASP A 202 29.45 39.89 7.03
CA ASP A 202 29.19 39.91 5.58
C ASP A 202 27.92 39.14 5.16
N ILE A 203 27.10 38.68 6.12
CA ILE A 203 25.92 37.80 5.89
C ILE A 203 24.57 38.48 6.26
N GLU A 204 24.52 39.80 6.40
CA GLU A 204 23.25 40.54 6.44
C GLU A 204 23.18 41.46 5.23
N ASN A 205 22.48 41.04 4.17
CA ASN A 205 21.76 41.88 3.19
C ASN A 205 21.36 41.10 1.90
N LEU A 206 20.81 39.89 2.03
CA LEU A 206 20.29 39.16 0.87
C LEU A 206 18.99 38.42 1.22
N TRP A 207 17.90 39.18 1.42
CA TRP A 207 16.59 38.83 0.85
C TRP A 207 15.64 40.03 0.88
N PRO A 208 14.94 40.36 -0.24
CA PRO A 208 13.80 41.28 -0.25
C PRO A 208 12.56 40.72 0.45
#